data_AF-A0A3B3SCC1-F1
#
_entry.id   AF-A0A3B3SCC1-F1
#
_cell.length_a   1.000
_cell.length_b   1.000
_cell.length_c   1.000
_cell.angle_alpha   90.00
_cell.angle_beta   90.00
_cell.angle_gamma   90.00
#
_symmetry.space_group_name_H-M   'P 1'
#
loop_
_entity.id
_entity.type
_entity.pdbx_description
1 polymer ?
#
loop_
_entity_poly.entity_id
_entity_poly.type
_entity_poly.pdbx_seq_one_letter_code
_entity_poly.pdbx_strand_id
1 'polypeptide(L)'
;MSMEEVRQFERTIQRATNEKIGLVTPTISTKIVPSTVGMHCSPSSAPSTPVNADSPEFLSLPKDRPRKTSAPNTLTLPELKEGVCTSVGRC
;
A
#
# COMPACT_ATOMS: atom_id res chain seq x y z
N MET A 1 0.67 8.27 26.07
CA MET A 1 0.80 6.79 26.00
C MET A 1 2.05 6.44 25.24
N SER A 2 2.96 5.71 25.87
CA SER A 2 4.15 5.13 25.26
C SER A 2 3.81 3.80 24.58
N MET A 3 4.55 3.43 23.52
CA MET A 3 4.45 2.10 22.91
C MET A 3 4.75 0.97 23.91
N GLU A 4 5.53 1.25 24.97
CA GLU A 4 5.75 0.28 26.03
C GLU A 4 4.49 0.05 26.87
N GLU A 5 3.77 1.12 27.20
CA GLU A 5 2.52 1.04 27.97
C GLU A 5 1.45 0.26 27.20
N VAL A 6 1.35 0.48 25.88
CA VAL A 6 0.42 -0.27 25.01
C VAL A 6 0.76 -1.76 25.00
N ARG A 7 2.04 -2.11 24.82
CA ARG A 7 2.49 -3.51 24.84
C ARG A 7 2.25 -4.20 26.19
N GLN A 8 2.38 -3.47 27.30
CA GLN A 8 2.11 -4.00 28.64
C GLN A 8 0.61 -4.21 28.87
N PHE A 9 -0.22 -3.27 28.40
CA PHE A 9 -1.67 -3.40 28.48
C PHE A 9 -2.16 -4.65 27.73
N GLU A 10 -1.76 -4.83 26.48
CA GLU A 10 -2.15 -6.01 25.67
C GLU A 10 -1.73 -7.33 26.34
N ARG A 11 -0.50 -7.40 26.85
CA ARG A 11 0.01 -8.58 27.57
C ARG A 11 -0.79 -8.87 28.85
N THR A 12 -1.20 -7.82 29.57
CA THR A 12 -1.97 -7.94 30.81
C THR A 12 -3.36 -8.49 30.55
N ILE A 13 -4.05 -7.98 29.52
CA ILE A 13 -5.36 -8.46 29.11
C ILE A 13 -5.31 -9.92 28.67
N GLN A 14 -4.28 -10.30 27.89
CA GLN A 14 -4.10 -11.67 27.46
C GLN A 14 -3.87 -12.63 28.64
N ARG A 15 -3.02 -12.24 29.60
CA ARG A 15 -2.75 -13.05 30.80
C ARG A 15 -4.03 -13.25 31.63
N ALA A 16 -4.77 -12.18 31.89
CA ALA A 16 -6.02 -12.25 32.64
C ALA A 16 -7.06 -13.16 31.96
N THR A 17 -7.12 -13.14 30.63
CA THR A 17 -8.00 -14.02 29.85
C THR A 17 -7.58 -15.48 29.98
N ASN A 18 -6.28 -15.76 29.88
CA ASN A 18 -5.73 -17.12 30.02
C ASN A 18 -5.94 -17.69 31.43
N GLU A 19 -5.86 -16.87 32.47
CA GLU A 19 -6.15 -17.29 33.85
C GLU A 19 -7.64 -17.62 34.04
N LYS A 20 -8.53 -16.85 33.40
CA LYS A 20 -9.98 -17.01 33.55
C LYS A 20 -10.56 -18.18 32.75
N ILE A 21 -10.06 -18.41 31.54
CA ILE A 21 -10.66 -19.34 30.56
C ILE A 21 -9.73 -20.54 30.28
N GLY A 22 -8.50 -20.51 30.79
CA GLY A 22 -7.46 -21.47 30.44
C GLY A 22 -6.72 -21.08 29.16
N LEU A 23 -5.66 -21.82 28.83
CA LEU A 23 -4.91 -21.61 27.59
C LEU A 23 -5.75 -22.06 26.39
N VAL A 24 -6.47 -21.13 25.77
CA VAL A 24 -7.17 -21.39 24.52
C VAL A 24 -6.16 -21.31 23.38
N THR A 25 -5.78 -22.46 22.83
CA THR A 25 -4.94 -22.49 21.63
C THR A 25 -5.81 -22.07 20.45
N PRO A 26 -5.51 -20.97 19.74
CA PRO A 26 -6.26 -20.66 18.53
C PRO A 26 -6.03 -21.80 17.53
N THR A 27 -7.11 -22.37 16.99
CA THR A 27 -7.03 -23.36 15.93
C THR A 27 -6.60 -22.64 14.64
N ILE A 28 -5.30 -22.48 14.45
CA ILE A 28 -4.74 -21.91 13.22
C ILE A 28 -4.21 -23.08 12.39
N SER A 29 -4.91 -23.42 11.32
CA SER A 29 -4.42 -24.37 10.32
C SER A 29 -3.63 -23.61 9.27
N THR A 30 -2.31 -23.53 9.43
CA THR A 30 -1.42 -23.03 8.38
C THR A 30 -1.13 -24.15 7.39
N LYS A 31 -1.95 -24.26 6.34
CA LYS A 31 -1.61 -25.12 5.20
C LYS A 31 -0.50 -24.43 4.42
N ILE A 32 0.70 -25.01 4.42
CA ILE A 32 1.73 -24.66 3.45
C ILE A 32 1.18 -25.17 2.11
N VAL A 33 0.61 -24.26 1.31
CA VAL A 33 0.19 -24.60 -0.05
C VAL A 33 1.47 -24.73 -0.87
N PRO A 34 1.85 -25.93 -1.36
CA PRO A 34 2.92 -26.03 -2.33
C PRO A 34 2.51 -25.17 -3.53
N SER A 35 3.41 -24.30 -4.00
CA SER A 35 3.17 -23.51 -5.21
C SER A 35 2.91 -24.48 -6.36
N THR A 36 1.64 -24.65 -6.72
CA THR A 36 1.23 -25.55 -7.81
C THR A 36 1.61 -24.88 -9.12
N VAL A 37 2.80 -25.18 -9.61
CA VAL A 37 3.16 -24.97 -11.01
C VAL A 37 2.31 -25.95 -11.82
N GLY A 38 1.23 -25.44 -12.40
CA GLY A 38 0.50 -26.10 -13.47
C GLY A 38 -0.83 -26.75 -13.05
N MET A 39 -1.87 -26.29 -13.74
CA MET A 39 -3.01 -27.09 -14.19
C MET A 39 -4.09 -27.46 -13.16
N HIS A 40 -4.89 -26.47 -12.76
CA HIS A 40 -6.35 -26.68 -12.68
C HIS A 40 -7.04 -25.44 -13.27
N CYS A 41 -7.67 -25.65 -14.43
CA CYS A 41 -8.38 -24.63 -15.18
C CYS A 41 -9.64 -24.21 -14.42
N SER A 42 -9.53 -23.18 -13.58
CA SER A 42 -10.68 -22.36 -13.21
C SER A 42 -11.13 -21.61 -14.48
N PRO A 43 -12.43 -21.46 -14.79
CA PRO A 43 -12.79 -20.43 -15.76
C PRO A 43 -12.22 -19.12 -15.23
N SER A 44 -11.37 -18.47 -16.04
CA SER A 44 -10.82 -17.16 -15.69
C SER A 44 -12.01 -16.22 -15.53
N SER A 45 -12.43 -15.99 -14.29
CA SER A 45 -13.44 -15.00 -13.95
C SER A 45 -12.89 -13.58 -14.08
N ALA A 46 -11.59 -13.45 -14.34
CA ALA A 46 -10.98 -12.18 -14.68
C ALA A 46 -11.45 -11.77 -16.08
N PRO A 47 -12.05 -10.58 -16.24
CA PRO A 47 -12.36 -10.06 -17.56
C PRO A 47 -11.07 -9.96 -18.36
N SER A 48 -11.10 -10.40 -19.63
CA SER A 48 -9.99 -10.20 -20.55
C SER A 48 -9.68 -8.71 -20.62
N THR A 49 -8.57 -8.27 -20.05
CA THR A 49 -8.08 -6.91 -20.25
C THR A 49 -7.94 -6.71 -21.76
N PRO A 50 -8.68 -5.78 -22.38
CA PRO A 50 -8.58 -5.56 -23.81
C PRO A 50 -7.15 -5.16 -24.17
N VAL A 51 -6.62 -5.77 -25.23
CA VAL A 51 -5.25 -5.54 -25.74
C VAL A 51 -5.01 -4.13 -26.29
N ASN A 52 -6.03 -3.26 -26.29
CA ASN A 52 -5.82 -1.87 -26.67
C ASN A 52 -5.12 -1.15 -25.51
N ALA A 53 -3.81 -0.98 -25.65
CA ALA A 53 -2.92 -0.38 -24.65
C ALA A 53 -3.09 1.14 -24.52
N ASP A 54 -4.07 1.75 -25.18
CA ASP A 54 -4.34 3.16 -25.00
C ASP A 54 -4.97 3.39 -23.62
N SER A 55 -4.41 4.36 -22.89
CA SER A 55 -4.89 4.66 -21.55
C SER A 55 -6.30 5.22 -21.64
N PRO A 56 -7.25 4.75 -20.81
CA PRO A 56 -8.61 5.27 -20.85
C PRO A 56 -8.62 6.78 -20.56
N GLU A 57 -9.42 7.53 -21.32
CA GLU A 57 -9.43 9.01 -21.32
C GLU A 57 -9.69 9.60 -19.93
N PHE A 58 -10.37 8.87 -19.04
CA PHE A 58 -10.62 9.28 -17.65
C PHE A 58 -9.35 9.32 -16.77
N LEU A 59 -8.27 8.63 -17.17
CA LEU A 59 -6.96 8.74 -16.53
C LEU A 59 -6.13 9.90 -17.08
N SER A 60 -6.56 10.53 -18.17
CA SER A 60 -5.91 11.73 -18.64
C SER A 60 -6.09 12.84 -17.61
N LEU A 61 -4.97 13.49 -17.24
CA LEU A 61 -5.04 14.67 -16.39
C LEU A 61 -5.87 15.72 -17.13
N PRO A 62 -6.84 16.39 -16.47
CA PRO A 62 -7.55 17.49 -17.09
C PRO A 62 -6.54 18.51 -17.61
N LYS A 63 -6.50 18.69 -18.95
CA LYS A 63 -5.54 19.59 -19.62
C LYS A 63 -5.64 21.03 -19.10
N ASP A 64 -6.85 21.44 -18.72
CA ASP A 64 -7.13 22.69 -18.03
C ASP A 64 -7.69 22.41 -16.64
N ARG A 65 -6.81 22.07 -15.70
CA ARG A 65 -7.16 22.30 -14.29
C ARG A 65 -6.98 23.79 -14.05
N PRO A 66 -8.05 24.59 -13.80
CA PRO A 66 -7.84 25.94 -13.27
C PRO A 66 -7.02 25.77 -11.99
N ARG A 67 -5.78 26.30 -11.99
CA ARG A 67 -4.93 26.22 -10.81
C ARG A 67 -5.70 26.84 -9.67
N LYS A 68 -6.04 26.04 -8.65
CA LYS A 68 -6.51 26.60 -7.40
C LYS A 68 -5.35 27.42 -6.85
N THR A 69 -5.43 28.74 -6.92
CA THR A 69 -4.50 29.69 -6.30
C THR A 69 -4.60 29.70 -4.78
N SER A 70 -5.36 28.78 -4.19
CA SER A 70 -5.63 28.69 -2.75
C SER A 70 -4.54 27.94 -1.97
N ALA A 71 -3.46 27.49 -2.61
CA ALA A 71 -2.35 26.89 -1.87
C ALA A 71 -1.66 28.00 -1.06
N PRO A 72 -1.60 27.90 0.28
CA PRO A 72 -0.89 28.89 1.07
C PRO A 72 0.61 28.82 0.72
N ASN A 73 1.29 29.97 0.67
CA ASN A 73 2.73 30.08 0.41
C ASN A 73 3.62 29.32 1.42
N THR A 74 3.02 28.68 2.43
CA THR A 74 3.68 27.86 3.43
C THR A 74 3.95 26.41 2.97
N LEU A 75 3.43 26.00 1.81
CA LEU A 75 3.63 24.64 1.27
C LEU A 75 4.57 24.61 0.05
N THR A 76 5.29 25.71 -0.20
CA THR A 76 6.35 25.75 -1.20
C THR A 76 7.62 25.24 -0.54
N LEU A 77 8.14 24.09 -0.99
CA LEU A 77 9.49 23.66 -0.62
C LEU A 77 10.49 24.77 -1.01
N PRO A 78 11.55 25.03 -0.23
CA PRO A 78 12.56 26.02 -0.62
C PRO A 78 13.13 25.65 -1.98
N GLU A 79 13.20 26.63 -2.89
CA GLU A 79 13.78 26.45 -4.22
C GLU A 79 15.19 25.87 -4.07
N LEU A 80 15.41 24.69 -4.68
CA LEU A 80 16.75 24.17 -4.88
C LEU A 80 17.48 25.19 -5.75
N LYS A 81 18.32 26.00 -5.11
CA LYS A 81 19.20 26.94 -5.80
C LYS A 81 20.00 26.17 -6.84
N GLU A 82 19.88 26.64 -8.06
CA GLU A 82 20.40 26.04 -9.27
C GLU A 82 21.91 25.71 -9.19
N GLY A 83 22.27 24.55 -9.73
CA GLY A 83 23.64 24.09 -9.94
C GLY A 83 23.73 22.60 -9.60
N VAL A 84 23.72 21.64 -10.52
CA VAL A 84 24.19 21.64 -11.90
C VAL A 84 23.41 20.55 -12.65
N CYS A 85 22.71 20.94 -13.71
CA CYS A 85 22.34 20.03 -14.78
C CYS A 85 23.63 19.70 -15.55
N THR A 86 24.28 18.57 -15.25
CA THR A 86 25.28 18.00 -16.16
C THR A 86 24.53 17.13 -17.16
N SER A 87 23.96 17.79 -18.16
CA SER A 87 23.64 17.14 -19.42
C SER A 87 24.93 16.69 -20.08
N VAL A 88 25.33 15.44 -19.84
CA VAL A 88 26.15 14.65 -20.75
C VAL A 88 25.21 13.51 -21.15
N GLY A 89 24.69 13.36 -22.35
CA GLY A 89 24.84 13.98 -23.66
C GLY A 89 23.92 13.13 -24.57
N ARG A 90 23.39 13.69 -25.65
CA ARG A 90 22.61 12.92 -26.64
C ARG A 90 23.54 12.00 -27.44
N CYS A 91 23.17 10.72 -27.52
CA CYS A 91 22.94 9.91 -28.73
C CYS A 91 22.38 8.57 -28.29
#